data_AF-A0A969Z0Y9-F1
#
_entry.id   AF-A0A969Z0Y9-F1
#
_cell.length_a   1.000
_cell.length_b   1.000
_cell.length_c   1.000
_cell.angle_alpha   90.00
_cell.angle_beta   90.00
_cell.angle_gamma   90.00
#
_symmetry.space_group_name_H-M   'P 1'
#
loop_
_entity.id
_entity.type
_entity.pdbx_description
1 polymer ?
#
loop_
_entity_poly.entity_id
_entity_poly.type
_entity_poly.pdbx_seq_one_letter_code
_entity_poly.pdbx_strand_id
1 'polypeptide(L)'
;DEAYSVIEHTQPLGIWAYDIDKEAISLARYHAKQAGVNKLINFQVQDVKELNSRYKYGYLICNPPYGERLLEEKEVETLYKTMAKSFSRLDTWSYYILTSQPGFTKIFGRKSDKRRKLYNGRIETTYHQFFGPKPEQLKGSFAKHSSPSE
;
A
#
# COMPACT_ATOMS: atom_id res chain seq x y z
N ASP A 1 5.28 -21.01 18.52
CA ASP A 1 6.69 -21.41 18.68
C ASP A 1 7.41 -21.61 17.35
N GLU A 2 6.92 -22.40 16.41
CA GLU A 2 7.57 -22.61 15.09
C GLU A 2 7.60 -21.37 14.17
N ALA A 3 6.54 -20.55 14.17
CA ALA A 3 6.49 -19.32 13.37
C ALA A 3 7.46 -18.24 13.86
N TYR A 4 7.77 -18.23 15.16
CA TYR A 4 8.70 -17.26 15.75
C TYR A 4 10.17 -17.67 15.52
N SER A 5 10.46 -18.98 15.45
CA SER A 5 11.83 -19.47 15.22
C SER A 5 12.35 -19.21 13.80
N VAL A 6 11.47 -18.91 12.83
CA VAL A 6 11.85 -18.62 11.44
C VAL A 6 11.91 -17.12 11.13
N ILE A 7 11.77 -16.24 12.12
CA ILE A 7 11.81 -14.79 11.89
C ILE A 7 13.26 -14.35 11.62
N GLU A 8 13.51 -13.85 10.41
CA GLU A 8 14.76 -13.21 10.02
C GLU A 8 14.81 -11.77 10.55
N HIS A 9 15.34 -11.57 11.75
CA HIS A 9 15.43 -10.24 12.38
C HIS A 9 16.50 -9.31 11.76
N THR A 10 17.41 -9.84 10.95
CA THR A 10 18.52 -9.09 10.35
C THR A 10 18.18 -8.52 8.97
N GLN A 11 17.11 -9.00 8.33
CA GLN A 11 16.71 -8.54 7.00
C GLN A 11 16.19 -7.09 7.10
N PRO A 12 16.81 -6.13 6.40
CA PRO A 12 16.29 -4.77 6.35
C PRO A 12 14.92 -4.74 5.69
N LEU A 13 13.96 -4.08 6.33
CA LEU A 13 12.61 -3.88 5.81
C LEU A 13 12.42 -2.41 5.39
N GLY A 14 11.91 -2.22 4.17
CA GLY A 14 11.53 -0.92 3.64
C GLY A 14 10.02 -0.76 3.68
N ILE A 15 9.45 -0.55 4.87
CA ILE A 15 8.01 -0.33 5.03
C ILE A 15 7.78 1.14 5.38
N TRP A 16 6.90 1.78 4.62
CA TRP A 16 6.45 3.14 4.86
C TRP A 16 4.93 3.19 4.94
N ALA A 17 4.43 4.05 5.82
CA ALA A 17 3.00 4.30 5.98
C ALA A 17 2.75 5.81 6.00
N TYR A 18 1.81 6.24 5.15
CA TYR A 18 1.49 7.64 4.92
C TYR A 18 0.01 7.88 5.14
N ASP A 19 -0.31 9.01 5.74
CA ASP A 19 -1.66 9.55 5.79
C ASP A 19 -1.58 11.08 5.85
N ILE A 20 -2.57 11.79 5.30
CA ILE A 20 -2.65 13.25 5.44
C ILE A 20 -3.08 13.64 6.85
N ASP A 21 -3.80 12.75 7.54
CA ASP A 21 -4.26 12.96 8.90
C ASP A 21 -3.15 12.63 9.91
N LYS A 22 -2.72 13.67 10.64
CA LYS A 22 -1.72 13.57 11.70
C LYS A 22 -2.19 12.69 12.86
N GLU A 23 -3.48 12.71 13.19
CA GLU A 23 -4.05 11.90 14.27
C GLU A 23 -4.05 10.42 13.88
N ALA A 24 -4.44 10.09 12.65
CA ALA A 24 -4.35 8.74 12.12
C ALA A 24 -2.91 8.18 12.19
N ILE A 25 -1.91 8.98 11.81
CA ILE A 25 -0.48 8.60 11.95
C ILE A 25 -0.08 8.41 13.41
N SER A 26 -0.54 9.27 14.32
CA SER A 26 -0.27 9.13 15.76
C SER A 26 -0.82 7.81 16.31
N LEU A 27 -2.08 7.49 15.99
CA LEU A 27 -2.72 6.24 16.38
C LEU A 27 -2.03 5.02 15.76
N ALA A 28 -1.65 5.10 14.49
CA ALA A 28 -0.94 4.02 13.81
C ALA A 28 0.42 3.72 14.48
N ARG A 29 1.17 4.75 14.87
CA ARG A 29 2.42 4.59 15.66
C ARG A 29 2.14 3.95 17.02
N TYR A 30 1.09 4.38 17.70
CA TYR A 30 0.69 3.81 19.00
C TYR A 30 0.39 2.31 18.86
N HIS A 31 -0.46 1.91 17.91
CA HIS A 31 -0.79 0.50 17.67
C HIS A 31 0.42 -0.31 17.20
N ALA A 32 1.27 0.24 16.35
CA ALA A 32 2.50 -0.43 15.93
C ALA A 32 3.46 -0.68 17.12
N LYS A 33 3.47 0.21 18.12
CA LYS A 33 4.24 0.02 19.35
C LYS A 33 3.65 -1.11 20.20
N GLN A 34 2.32 -1.15 20.35
CA GLN A 34 1.65 -2.25 21.06
C GLN A 34 1.87 -3.60 20.37
N ALA A 35 1.91 -3.61 19.04
CA ALA A 35 2.19 -4.80 18.24
C ALA A 35 3.68 -5.17 18.15
N GLY A 36 4.59 -4.37 18.73
CA GLY A 36 6.04 -4.63 18.69
C GLY A 36 6.73 -4.42 17.33
N VAL A 37 6.05 -3.80 16.35
CA VAL A 37 6.55 -3.61 14.98
C VAL A 37 6.91 -2.16 14.64
N ASN A 38 6.82 -1.23 15.60
CA ASN A 38 7.03 0.20 15.36
C ASN A 38 8.41 0.56 14.79
N LYS A 39 9.44 -0.27 15.04
CA LYS A 39 10.79 -0.08 14.49
C LYS A 39 10.92 -0.52 13.03
N LEU A 40 9.94 -1.27 12.52
CA LEU A 40 9.95 -1.80 11.14
C LEU A 40 9.24 -0.88 10.16
N ILE A 41 8.42 0.07 10.64
CA ILE A 41 7.54 0.89 9.81
C ILE A 41 7.90 2.37 9.97
N ASN A 42 8.19 3.02 8.85
CA ASN A 42 8.41 4.46 8.78
C ASN A 42 7.09 5.19 8.54
N PHE A 43 6.51 5.76 9.60
CA PHE A 43 5.29 6.56 9.49
C PHE A 43 5.60 8.01 9.12
N GLN A 44 4.81 8.61 8.21
CA GLN A 44 4.95 10.01 7.82
C GLN A 44 3.57 10.63 7.57
N VAL A 45 3.39 11.88 8.02
CA VAL A 45 2.20 12.66 7.65
C VAL A 45 2.46 13.23 6.25
N GLN A 46 1.74 12.74 5.26
CA GLN A 46 1.97 13.07 3.86
C GLN A 46 0.72 12.82 3.01
N ASP A 47 0.42 13.75 2.12
CA ASP A 47 -0.65 13.62 1.13
C ASP A 47 -0.24 12.65 0.01
N VAL A 48 -1.18 11.81 -0.44
CA VAL A 48 -0.96 10.87 -1.55
C VAL A 48 -0.52 11.55 -2.83
N LYS A 49 -0.88 12.83 -3.06
CA LYS A 49 -0.43 13.61 -4.23
C LYS A 49 1.09 13.75 -4.31
N GLU A 50 1.75 13.70 -3.15
CA GLU A 50 3.20 13.83 -3.00
C GLU A 50 3.91 12.48 -3.03
N LEU A 51 3.17 11.37 -3.08
CA LEU A 51 3.74 10.03 -3.06
C LEU A 51 4.71 9.85 -4.22
N ASN A 52 5.96 9.57 -3.86
CA ASN A 52 7.05 9.28 -4.77
C ASN A 52 8.01 8.31 -4.07
N SER A 53 8.83 7.63 -4.85
CA SER A 53 9.87 6.77 -4.32
C SER A 53 11.01 6.65 -5.30
N ARG A 54 12.25 6.63 -4.79
CA ARG A 54 13.45 6.27 -5.56
C ARG A 54 13.60 4.76 -5.73
N TYR A 55 12.87 3.98 -4.94
CA TYR A 55 12.93 2.52 -4.99
C TYR A 55 12.04 1.98 -6.11
N LYS A 56 12.42 0.82 -6.65
CA LYS A 56 11.71 0.15 -7.74
C LYS A 56 11.14 -1.18 -7.26
N TYR A 57 10.17 -1.70 -8.01
CA TYR A 57 9.55 -3.01 -7.76
C TYR A 57 8.92 -3.13 -6.36
N GLY A 58 8.39 -2.02 -5.84
CA GLY A 58 7.72 -1.96 -4.56
C GLY A 58 6.25 -2.40 -4.63
N TYR A 59 5.65 -2.46 -3.45
CA TYR A 59 4.24 -2.77 -3.26
C TYR A 59 3.56 -1.60 -2.60
N LEU A 60 2.47 -1.13 -3.20
CA LEU A 60 1.56 -0.16 -2.61
C LEU A 60 0.27 -0.88 -2.25
N ILE A 61 -0.10 -0.84 -0.97
CA ILE A 61 -1.35 -1.41 -0.49
C ILE A 61 -2.12 -0.27 0.19
N CYS A 62 -3.35 0.00 -0.26
CA CYS A 62 -4.17 1.04 0.35
C CYS A 62 -5.65 0.64 0.41
N ASN A 63 -6.29 1.14 1.46
CA ASN A 63 -7.74 1.09 1.66
C ASN A 63 -8.23 2.55 1.71
N PRO A 64 -8.28 3.25 0.56
CA PRO A 64 -8.67 4.66 0.51
C PRO A 64 -10.12 4.83 0.99
N PRO A 65 -10.50 6.04 1.42
CA PRO A 65 -11.89 6.31 1.76
C PRO A 65 -12.81 6.00 0.56
N TYR A 66 -14.01 5.52 0.87
CA TYR A 66 -15.06 5.17 -0.09
C TYR A 66 -16.39 5.77 0.35
N GLY A 67 -17.26 6.06 -0.63
CA GLY A 67 -18.38 7.03 -0.56
C GLY A 67 -19.46 6.84 0.52
N GLU A 68 -19.42 5.78 1.32
CA GLU A 68 -20.32 5.65 2.48
C GLU A 68 -19.77 6.29 3.76
N ARG A 69 -18.46 6.60 3.80
CA ARG A 69 -17.77 6.79 5.07
C ARG A 69 -17.40 8.19 5.48
N LEU A 70 -17.44 9.25 4.64
CA LEU A 70 -17.24 10.67 5.07
C LEU A 70 -17.18 11.71 3.93
N LEU A 71 -17.00 11.32 2.65
CA LEU A 71 -16.71 12.24 1.54
C LEU A 71 -17.85 12.28 0.51
N GLU A 72 -18.07 13.45 -0.11
CA GLU A 72 -18.97 13.56 -1.25
C GLU A 72 -18.41 12.77 -2.45
N GLU A 73 -19.30 12.22 -3.30
CA GLU A 73 -18.92 11.38 -4.45
C GLU A 73 -17.85 12.04 -5.36
N LYS A 74 -17.93 13.37 -5.51
CA LYS A 74 -16.96 14.17 -6.29
C LYS A 74 -15.56 14.22 -5.65
N GLU A 75 -15.48 14.28 -4.32
CA GLU A 75 -14.22 14.31 -3.60
C GLU A 75 -13.52 12.95 -3.69
N VAL A 76 -14.30 11.86 -3.58
CA VAL A 76 -13.82 10.48 -3.77
C VAL A 76 -13.29 10.29 -5.20
N GLU A 77 -14.01 10.77 -6.21
CA GLU A 77 -13.56 10.71 -7.60
C GLU A 77 -12.25 11.48 -7.81
N THR A 78 -12.16 12.68 -7.26
CA THR A 78 -10.96 13.54 -7.32
C THR A 78 -9.75 12.88 -6.65
N LEU A 79 -9.96 12.24 -5.50
CA LEU A 79 -8.95 11.47 -4.81
C LEU A 79 -8.44 10.31 -5.68
N TYR A 80 -9.33 9.52 -6.27
CA TYR A 80 -8.92 8.39 -7.11
C TYR A 80 -8.16 8.81 -8.38
N LYS A 81 -8.53 9.94 -8.99
CA LYS A 81 -7.75 10.54 -10.08
C LYS A 81 -6.35 10.98 -9.62
N THR A 82 -6.27 11.56 -8.42
CA THR A 82 -5.00 11.99 -7.81
C THR A 82 -4.10 10.81 -7.47
N MET A 83 -4.68 9.73 -6.94
CA MET A 83 -4.00 8.46 -6.71
C MET A 83 -3.46 7.88 -8.02
N ALA A 84 -4.29 7.81 -9.07
CA ALA A 84 -3.87 7.32 -10.38
C ALA A 84 -2.65 8.09 -10.92
N LYS A 85 -2.68 9.42 -10.87
CA LYS A 85 -1.57 10.29 -11.28
C LYS A 85 -0.31 10.09 -10.43
N SER A 86 -0.48 9.86 -9.13
CA SER A 86 0.66 9.68 -8.22
C SER A 86 1.29 8.31 -8.42
N PHE A 87 0.47 7.27 -8.59
CA PHE A 87 0.91 5.89 -8.74
C PHE A 87 1.52 5.65 -10.12
N SER A 88 1.09 6.38 -11.15
CA SER A 88 1.71 6.29 -12.49
C SER A 88 3.18 6.74 -12.52
N ARG A 89 3.65 7.47 -11.50
CA ARG A 89 5.09 7.81 -11.33
C ARG A 89 5.91 6.63 -10.79
N LEU A 90 5.25 5.57 -10.33
CA LEU A 90 5.83 4.36 -9.75
C LEU A 90 5.66 3.19 -10.74
N ASP A 91 6.16 3.36 -11.96
CA ASP A 91 5.98 2.46 -13.11
C ASP A 91 6.28 0.97 -12.87
N THR A 92 7.25 0.67 -12.00
CA THR A 92 7.66 -0.70 -11.65
C THR A 92 6.89 -1.31 -10.49
N TRP A 93 6.05 -0.53 -9.81
CA TRP A 93 5.38 -0.96 -8.58
C TRP A 93 4.11 -1.74 -8.87
N SER A 94 3.79 -2.66 -7.97
CA SER A 94 2.47 -3.28 -7.91
C SER A 94 1.60 -2.51 -6.92
N TYR A 95 0.35 -2.23 -7.29
CA TYR A 95 -0.61 -1.55 -6.41
C TYR A 95 -1.82 -2.43 -6.13
N TYR A 96 -2.31 -2.34 -4.90
CA TYR A 96 -3.40 -3.12 -4.37
C TYR A 96 -4.35 -2.19 -3.64
N ILE A 97 -5.57 -2.05 -4.16
CA ILE A 97 -6.50 -1.02 -3.73
C ILE A 97 -7.81 -1.70 -3.31
N LEU A 98 -8.21 -1.51 -2.06
CA LEU A 98 -9.49 -1.99 -1.54
C LEU A 98 -10.51 -0.84 -1.53
N THR A 99 -11.60 -0.97 -2.27
CA THR A 99 -12.66 0.05 -2.31
C THR A 99 -14.02 -0.55 -2.64
N SER A 100 -15.10 0.07 -2.16
CA SER A 100 -16.48 -0.24 -2.59
C SER A 100 -16.96 0.65 -3.75
N GLN A 101 -16.13 1.58 -4.25
CA GLN A 101 -16.56 2.55 -5.26
C GLN A 101 -16.98 1.88 -6.58
N PRO A 102 -18.27 2.03 -6.99
CA PRO A 102 -18.71 1.58 -8.30
C PRO A 102 -17.96 2.30 -9.42
N GLY A 103 -17.58 1.57 -10.47
CA GLY A 103 -16.86 2.17 -11.60
C GLY A 103 -15.43 2.62 -11.28
N PHE A 104 -14.85 2.23 -10.14
CA PHE A 104 -13.50 2.60 -9.72
C PHE A 104 -12.45 2.55 -10.84
N THR A 105 -12.36 1.46 -11.60
CA THR A 105 -11.34 1.31 -12.67
C THR A 105 -11.48 2.34 -13.80
N LYS A 106 -12.69 2.87 -14.04
CA LYS A 106 -12.94 3.94 -15.01
C LYS A 106 -12.37 5.26 -14.50
N ILE A 107 -12.62 5.57 -13.22
CA ILE A 107 -12.10 6.78 -12.56
C ILE A 107 -10.57 6.71 -12.44
N PHE A 108 -10.05 5.57 -12.01
CA PHE A 108 -8.62 5.30 -11.85
C PHE A 108 -7.87 5.24 -13.18
N GLY A 109 -8.58 5.13 -14.31
CA GLY A 109 -8.00 5.16 -15.65
C GLY A 109 -7.25 3.89 -16.07
N ARG A 110 -7.31 2.81 -15.29
CA ARG A 110 -6.67 1.52 -15.59
C ARG A 110 -7.57 0.36 -15.15
N LYS A 111 -7.72 -0.65 -16.02
CA LYS A 111 -8.36 -1.93 -15.65
C LYS A 111 -7.43 -2.72 -14.72
N SER A 112 -7.97 -3.30 -13.67
CA SER A 112 -7.21 -4.17 -12.77
C SER A 112 -6.84 -5.48 -13.45
N ASP A 113 -5.64 -5.98 -13.18
CA ASP A 113 -5.16 -7.26 -13.70
C ASP A 113 -5.87 -8.43 -13.01
N LYS A 114 -6.16 -8.27 -11.71
CA LYS A 114 -7.04 -9.17 -10.96
C LYS A 114 -8.00 -8.37 -10.08
N ARG A 115 -9.17 -8.96 -9.83
CA ARG A 115 -10.16 -8.44 -8.89
C ARG A 115 -10.60 -9.56 -7.96
N ARG A 116 -10.74 -9.26 -6.68
CA ARG A 116 -11.34 -10.18 -5.71
C ARG A 116 -12.43 -9.43 -4.96
N LYS A 117 -13.64 -9.97 -4.97
CA LYS A 117 -14.73 -9.49 -4.13
C LYS A 117 -14.43 -9.87 -2.67
N LEU A 118 -14.52 -8.90 -1.77
CA LEU A 118 -14.30 -9.02 -0.33
C LEU A 118 -15.43 -8.29 0.41
N TYR A 119 -15.48 -8.46 1.72
CA TYR A 119 -16.40 -7.75 2.59
C TYR A 119 -15.63 -7.05 3.71
N ASN A 120 -15.85 -5.73 3.86
CA ASN A 120 -15.35 -4.95 4.99
C ASN A 120 -16.52 -4.72 5.95
N GLY A 121 -16.70 -5.65 6.90
CA GLY A 121 -17.93 -5.77 7.67
C GLY A 121 -19.09 -6.18 6.75
N ARG A 122 -20.15 -5.36 6.70
CA ARG A 122 -21.31 -5.59 5.81
C ARG A 122 -21.16 -4.95 4.43
N ILE A 123 -20.08 -4.20 4.20
CA ILE A 123 -19.87 -3.45 2.96
C ILE A 123 -19.15 -4.36 1.97
N GLU A 124 -19.79 -4.59 0.82
CA GLU A 124 -19.15 -5.25 -0.30
C GLU A 124 -18.05 -4.36 -0.88
N THR A 125 -16.83 -4.90 -0.97
CA THR A 125 -15.66 -4.19 -1.49
C THR A 125 -14.97 -5.04 -2.55
N THR A 126 -14.24 -4.39 -3.44
CA THR A 126 -13.39 -5.08 -4.40
C THR A 126 -11.93 -4.76 -4.09
N TYR A 127 -11.13 -5.82 -3.98
CA TYR A 127 -9.68 -5.76 -3.93
C TYR A 127 -9.13 -5.79 -5.36
N HIS A 128 -8.79 -4.60 -5.85
CA HIS A 128 -8.21 -4.36 -7.16
C HIS A 128 -6.69 -4.56 -7.12
N GLN A 129 -6.17 -5.41 -8.00
CA GLN A 129 -4.75 -5.73 -8.08
C GLN A 129 -4.20 -5.26 -9.42
N PHE A 130 -3.11 -4.52 -9.36
CA PHE A 130 -2.39 -3.96 -10.51
C PHE A 130 -0.94 -4.39 -10.40
N PHE A 131 -0.49 -5.28 -11.28
CA PHE A 131 0.85 -5.81 -11.23
C PHE A 131 1.82 -4.89 -11.94
N GLY A 132 2.95 -4.65 -11.27
CA GLY A 132 4.16 -4.14 -11.89
C GLY A 132 4.95 -5.27 -12.57
N PRO A 133 5.93 -4.94 -13.41
CA PRO A 133 6.82 -5.92 -14.01
C PRO A 133 7.60 -6.70 -12.95
N LYS A 134 7.82 -7.98 -13.20
CA LYS A 134 8.71 -8.80 -12.34
C LYS A 134 10.17 -8.39 -12.60
N PRO A 135 10.97 -8.07 -11.58
CA PRO A 135 12.40 -7.83 -11.77
C PRO A 135 13.12 -9.13 -12.15
N GLU A 136 14.11 -9.05 -13.05
CA GLU A 136 15.01 -10.17 -13.34
C GLU A 136 15.86 -10.53 -12.12
N GLN A 137 16.36 -9.50 -11.41
CA GLN A 137 17.06 -9.64 -10.14
C GLN A 137 16.73 -8.43 -9.24
N LEU A 138 16.32 -8.69 -8.00
CA LEU A 138 16.14 -7.63 -7.01
C LEU A 138 17.51 -7.12 -6.55
N LYS A 139 17.72 -5.81 -6.64
CA LYS A 139 18.93 -5.13 -6.18
C LYS A 139 18.57 -4.00 -5.22
N GLY A 140 19.48 -3.67 -4.32
CA GLY A 140 19.35 -2.55 -3.39
C GLY A 140 19.17 -2.98 -1.94
N SER A 141 18.97 -1.99 -1.07
CA SER A 141 19.07 -2.12 0.40
C SER A 141 18.09 -3.09 1.04
N PHE A 142 17.05 -3.53 0.33
CA PHE A 142 16.02 -4.45 0.83
C PHE A 142 15.97 -5.79 0.07
N ALA A 143 16.84 -5.99 -0.92
CA ALA A 143 16.95 -7.28 -1.56
C ALA A 143 17.47 -8.29 -0.52
N LYS A 144 16.85 -9.48 -0.45
CA LYS A 144 17.42 -10.58 0.33
C LYS A 144 18.81 -10.87 -0.24
N HIS A 145 19.83 -10.76 0.59
CA HIS A 145 21.15 -11.24 0.23
C HIS A 145 21.03 -12.75 0.34
N SER A 146 21.18 -13.47 -0.78
CA SER A 146 21.38 -14.91 -0.70
C SER A 146 22.61 -15.12 0.18
N SER A 147 22.44 -15.76 1.33
CA SER A 147 23.57 -16.36 2.04
C SER A 147 24.37 -17.17 1.01
N PRO A 148 25.71 -17.07 0.97
CA PRO A 148 26.47 -18.06 0.22
C PRO A 148 26.04 -19.42 0.74
N SER A 149 25.66 -20.32 -0.15
CA SER A 149 25.50 -21.73 0.18
C SER A 149 26.79 -22.19 0.88
N GLU A 150 26.67 -22.62 2.14
CA GLU A 150 27.71 -23.41 2.81
C GLU A 150 27.98 -24.71 2.04
#